data_AF-A0A7S0YA36-F1
#
_entry.id   AF-A0A7S0YA36-F1
#
_cell.length_a   1.000
_cell.length_b   1.000
_cell.length_c   1.000
_cell.angle_alpha   90.00
_cell.angle_beta   90.00
_cell.angle_gamma   90.00
#
_symmetry.space_group_name_H-M   'P 1'
#
loop_
_entity.id
_entity.type
_entity.pdbx_description
1 polymer ?
#
loop_
_entity_poly.entity_id
_entity_poly.type
_entity_poly.pdbx_seq_one_letter_code
_entity_poly.pdbx_strand_id
1 'polypeptide(L)'
;VGPCWFFYGARKAATEYLYREEFEKYEAMGVLHMRTAFSRDQARKIYVQHRITENAEDVYRMMEHENGSFYVCGSSRNVPEDIYNAMKEVMMVAGKMNEDDASASLSSYKMDGRYTVEAWS
;
A
#
# COMPACT_ATOMS: atom_id res chain seq x y z
N VAL A 1 15.93 -9.37 -8.12
CA VAL A 1 14.76 -8.47 -7.95
C VAL A 1 13.70 -9.29 -7.24
N GLY A 2 13.17 -8.81 -6.11
CA GLY A 2 12.17 -9.51 -5.29
C GLY A 2 10.73 -9.25 -5.75
N PRO A 3 9.72 -9.79 -5.04
CA PRO A 3 8.32 -9.53 -5.34
C PRO A 3 7.98 -8.04 -5.24
N CYS A 4 7.09 -7.56 -6.11
CA CYS A 4 6.62 -6.17 -6.12
C CYS A 4 5.10 -6.13 -5.96
N TRP A 5 4.62 -5.52 -4.88
CA TRP A 5 3.20 -5.27 -4.68
C TRP A 5 2.85 -3.83 -5.06
N PHE A 6 1.78 -3.66 -5.82
CA PHE A 6 1.37 -2.36 -6.32
C PHE A 6 -0.09 -2.07 -5.97
N PHE A 7 -0.30 -1.11 -5.08
CA PHE A 7 -1.62 -0.65 -4.65
C PHE A 7 -1.99 0.61 -5.45
N TYR A 8 -3.00 0.49 -6.32
CA TYR A 8 -3.42 1.56 -7.22
C TYR A 8 -4.81 2.09 -6.85
N GLY A 9 -4.97 3.41 -6.80
CA GLY A 9 -6.23 4.07 -6.44
C GLY A 9 -6.69 5.07 -7.49
N ALA A 10 -7.97 5.01 -7.88
CA ALA A 10 -8.61 5.99 -8.76
C ALA A 10 -10.11 6.12 -8.45
N ARG A 11 -10.85 6.99 -9.15
CA ARG A 11 -12.31 7.08 -8.96
C ARG A 11 -13.04 5.97 -9.70
N LYS A 12 -12.76 5.79 -10.99
CA LYS A 12 -13.45 4.81 -11.86
C LYS A 12 -12.47 4.05 -12.74
N ALA A 13 -12.62 2.75 -12.83
CA ALA A 13 -11.77 1.92 -13.70
C ALA A 13 -11.87 2.30 -15.17
N ALA A 14 -13.07 2.63 -15.64
CA ALA A 14 -13.34 2.88 -17.06
C ALA A 14 -12.68 4.16 -17.60
N THR A 15 -12.37 5.14 -16.75
CA THR A 15 -11.92 6.47 -17.20
C THR A 15 -10.64 6.95 -16.54
N GLU A 16 -10.24 6.37 -15.40
CA GLU A 16 -9.14 6.88 -14.60
C GLU A 16 -8.12 5.80 -14.25
N TYR A 17 -8.21 4.62 -14.86
CA TYR A 17 -7.20 3.58 -14.71
C TYR A 17 -6.02 3.86 -15.64
N LEU A 18 -5.11 4.71 -15.18
CA LEU A 18 -3.91 5.09 -15.90
C LEU A 18 -2.99 3.87 -16.11
N TYR A 19 -2.43 3.76 -17.32
CA TYR A 19 -1.53 2.67 -17.74
C TYR A 19 -2.10 1.27 -17.52
N ARG A 20 -3.43 1.13 -17.68
CA ARG A 20 -4.13 -0.12 -17.43
C ARG A 20 -3.53 -1.29 -18.19
N GLU A 21 -3.35 -1.15 -19.50
CA GLU A 21 -2.87 -2.24 -20.36
C GLU A 21 -1.45 -2.68 -19.96
N GLU A 22 -0.58 -1.72 -19.63
CA GLU A 22 0.77 -1.98 -19.18
C GLU A 22 0.80 -2.69 -17.82
N PHE A 23 0.02 -2.20 -16.85
CA PHE A 23 -0.04 -2.82 -15.53
C PHE A 23 -0.66 -4.22 -15.56
N GLU A 24 -1.74 -4.43 -16.30
CA GLU A 24 -2.35 -5.76 -16.47
C GLU A 24 -1.37 -6.73 -17.16
N LYS A 25 -0.59 -6.26 -18.14
CA LYS A 25 0.47 -7.05 -18.77
C LYS A 25 1.57 -7.43 -17.77
N TYR A 26 2.04 -6.49 -16.95
CA TYR A 26 3.06 -6.77 -15.94
C TYR A 26 2.57 -7.72 -14.86
N GLU A 27 1.28 -7.65 -14.48
CA GLU A 27 0.67 -8.62 -13.57
C GLU A 27 0.61 -10.01 -14.19
N ALA A 28 0.18 -10.13 -15.45
CA ALA A 28 0.16 -11.40 -16.18
C ALA A 28 1.56 -12.01 -16.34
N MET A 29 2.61 -11.19 -16.40
CA MET A 29 4.00 -11.61 -16.44
C MET A 29 4.59 -11.94 -15.05
N GLY A 30 3.85 -11.72 -13.96
CA GLY A 30 4.32 -11.91 -12.59
C GLY A 30 5.35 -10.87 -12.13
N VAL A 31 5.46 -9.74 -12.83
CA VAL A 31 6.37 -8.63 -12.48
C VAL A 31 5.82 -7.83 -11.30
N LEU A 32 4.49 -7.70 -11.22
CA LEU A 32 3.81 -7.01 -10.13
C LEU A 32 2.59 -7.82 -9.64
N HIS A 33 2.28 -7.68 -8.36
CA HIS A 33 1.04 -8.16 -7.75
C HIS A 33 0.15 -6.94 -7.48
N MET A 34 -0.90 -6.77 -8.28
CA MET A 34 -1.67 -5.54 -8.25
C MET A 34 -2.87 -5.62 -7.33
N ARG A 35 -3.16 -4.54 -6.63
CA ARG A 35 -4.42 -4.36 -5.89
C ARG A 35 -5.02 -3.00 -6.23
N THR A 36 -6.13 -3.02 -6.96
CA THR A 36 -6.82 -1.79 -7.41
C THR A 36 -7.96 -1.40 -6.47
N ALA A 37 -8.12 -0.10 -6.29
CA ALA A 37 -9.16 0.53 -5.50
C ALA A 37 -9.85 1.63 -6.30
N PHE A 38 -11.06 1.36 -6.77
CA PHE A 38 -11.89 2.32 -7.49
C PHE A 38 -12.99 2.84 -6.57
N SER A 39 -12.89 4.11 -6.17
CA SER A 39 -13.75 4.66 -5.12
C SER A 39 -15.20 4.92 -5.54
N ARG A 40 -15.53 4.87 -6.84
CA ARG A 40 -16.86 5.22 -7.40
C ARG A 40 -17.48 4.15 -8.31
N ASP A 41 -16.91 2.95 -8.37
CA ASP A 41 -17.47 1.86 -9.19
C ASP A 41 -18.53 1.03 -8.44
N GLN A 42 -18.68 1.27 -7.13
CA GLN A 42 -19.66 0.61 -6.27
C GLN A 42 -20.16 1.56 -5.16
N ALA A 43 -21.23 1.18 -4.47
CA ALA A 43 -21.86 2.02 -3.44
C ALA A 43 -20.94 2.29 -2.23
N ARG A 44 -20.15 1.29 -1.80
CA ARG A 44 -19.15 1.46 -0.74
C ARG A 44 -17.85 2.01 -1.34
N LYS A 45 -17.32 3.08 -0.76
CA LYS A 45 -16.01 3.61 -1.18
C LYS A 45 -14.88 2.64 -0.82
N ILE A 46 -14.09 2.26 -1.81
CA ILE A 46 -12.88 1.46 -1.63
C ILE A 46 -11.68 2.35 -1.99
N TYR A 47 -10.73 2.44 -1.06
CA TYR A 47 -9.49 3.18 -1.22
C TYR A 47 -8.28 2.26 -1.01
N VAL A 48 -7.08 2.75 -1.34
CA VAL A 48 -5.83 1.99 -1.27
C VAL A 48 -5.52 1.50 0.15
N GLN A 49 -5.81 2.28 1.19
CA GLN A 49 -5.65 1.85 2.59
C GLN A 49 -6.46 0.58 2.91
N HIS A 50 -7.66 0.43 2.34
CA HIS A 50 -8.47 -0.77 2.54
C HIS A 50 -7.82 -1.99 1.87
N ARG A 51 -7.21 -1.79 0.69
CA ARG A 51 -6.50 -2.88 0.00
C ARG A 51 -5.24 -3.30 0.75
N ILE A 52 -4.54 -2.35 1.37
CA ILE A 52 -3.37 -2.65 2.19
C ILE A 52 -3.78 -3.53 3.38
N THR A 53 -4.82 -3.15 4.11
CA THR A 53 -5.26 -3.91 5.29
C THR A 53 -5.88 -5.27 4.93
N GLU A 54 -6.61 -5.36 3.80
CA GLU A 54 -7.09 -6.64 3.24
C GLU A 54 -5.95 -7.63 2.92
N ASN A 55 -4.73 -7.13 2.67
CA ASN A 55 -3.55 -7.94 2.33
C ASN A 55 -2.49 -7.87 3.45
N ALA A 56 -2.90 -7.68 4.71
CA ALA A 56 -2.01 -7.43 5.84
C ALA A 56 -0.90 -8.47 6.02
N GLU A 57 -1.21 -9.77 5.89
CA GLU A 57 -0.24 -10.86 6.04
C GLU A 57 0.93 -10.75 5.04
N ASP A 58 0.61 -10.46 3.77
CA ASP A 58 1.62 -10.30 2.72
C ASP A 58 2.46 -9.04 2.92
N VAL A 59 1.81 -7.92 3.27
CA VAL A 59 2.49 -6.65 3.52
C VAL A 59 3.41 -6.77 4.73
N TYR A 60 2.95 -7.37 5.82
CA TYR A 60 3.75 -7.61 7.02
C TYR A 60 4.95 -8.53 6.73
N ARG A 61 4.72 -9.66 6.06
CA ARG A 61 5.80 -10.57 5.63
C ARG A 61 6.86 -9.83 4.84
N MET A 62 6.47 -9.00 3.86
CA MET A 62 7.43 -8.25 3.06
C MET A 62 8.23 -7.25 3.90
N MET A 63 7.58 -6.50 4.77
CA MET A 63 8.23 -5.43 5.53
C MET A 63 9.15 -5.97 6.64
N GLU A 64 8.71 -7.01 7.35
CA GLU A 64 9.40 -7.52 8.53
C GLU A 64 10.32 -8.70 8.21
N HIS A 65 9.86 -9.67 7.40
CA HIS A 65 10.61 -10.91 7.17
C HIS A 65 11.52 -10.84 5.94
N GLU A 66 11.16 -10.02 4.94
CA GLU A 66 11.90 -9.93 3.67
C GLU A 66 12.68 -8.62 3.52
N ASN A 67 12.68 -7.79 4.57
CA ASN A 67 13.37 -6.50 4.60
C ASN A 67 12.98 -5.59 3.41
N GLY A 68 11.70 -5.61 3.05
CA GLY A 68 11.14 -4.84 1.95
C GLY A 68 11.13 -3.33 2.23
N SER A 69 10.88 -2.58 1.15
CA SER A 69 10.69 -1.12 1.18
C SER A 69 9.29 -0.76 0.72
N PHE A 70 8.70 0.25 1.37
CA PHE A 70 7.37 0.75 1.13
C PHE A 70 7.42 2.19 0.63
N TYR A 71 6.73 2.48 -0.46
CA TYR A 71 6.72 3.78 -1.12
C TYR A 71 5.29 4.29 -1.24
N VAL A 72 5.09 5.56 -0.85
CA VAL A 72 3.81 6.26 -0.98
C VAL A 72 4.00 7.43 -1.91
N CYS A 73 3.29 7.41 -3.04
CA CYS A 73 3.30 8.50 -4.02
C CYS A 73 1.88 9.04 -4.26
N GLY A 74 1.75 10.35 -4.50
CA GLY A 74 0.48 10.95 -4.90
C GLY A 74 0.13 12.24 -4.16
N SER A 75 -1.16 12.46 -3.92
CA SER A 75 -1.66 13.68 -3.27
C SER A 75 -1.25 13.75 -1.81
N SER A 76 -0.66 14.88 -1.39
CA SER A 76 -0.21 15.12 -0.01
C SER A 76 -1.32 15.38 1.01
N ARG A 77 -2.60 15.43 0.61
CA ARG A 77 -3.69 15.82 1.53
C ARG A 77 -3.90 14.81 2.66
N ASN A 78 -4.59 13.72 2.37
CA ASN A 78 -4.94 12.70 3.38
C ASN A 78 -4.24 11.37 3.11
N VAL A 79 -3.69 11.16 1.91
CA VAL A 79 -3.14 9.87 1.50
C VAL A 79 -1.99 9.43 2.41
N PRO A 80 -0.98 10.26 2.74
CA PRO A 80 0.11 9.81 3.59
C PRO A 80 -0.33 9.33 4.97
N GLU A 81 -1.28 10.03 5.59
CA GLU A 81 -1.80 9.69 6.91
C GLU A 81 -2.68 8.44 6.88
N ASP A 82 -3.61 8.35 5.92
CA ASP A 82 -4.46 7.17 5.73
C ASP A 82 -3.63 5.90 5.51
N ILE A 83 -2.56 6.00 4.71
CA ILE A 83 -1.66 4.89 4.42
C ILE A 83 -0.80 4.53 5.64
N TYR A 84 -0.32 5.53 6.39
CA TYR A 84 0.43 5.28 7.62
C TYR A 84 -0.43 4.53 8.65
N ASN A 85 -1.68 4.94 8.82
CA ASN A 85 -2.62 4.26 9.72
C ASN A 85 -2.94 2.83 9.26
N ALA A 86 -3.12 2.62 7.95
CA ALA A 86 -3.29 1.29 7.38
C ALA A 86 -2.09 0.38 7.64
N MET A 87 -0.88 0.90 7.46
CA MET A 87 0.35 0.16 7.75
C MET A 87 0.49 -0.15 9.24
N LYS A 88 0.05 0.75 10.12
CA LYS A 88 0.02 0.48 11.56
C LYS A 88 -0.94 -0.67 11.89
N GLU A 89 -2.13 -0.66 11.29
CA GLU A 89 -3.10 -1.76 11.42
C GLU A 89 -2.53 -3.09 10.91
N VAL A 90 -1.78 -3.09 9.80
CA VAL A 90 -1.07 -4.28 9.31
C VAL A 90 -0.11 -4.83 10.37
N MET A 91 0.72 -3.99 10.98
CA MET A 91 1.66 -4.41 12.03
C MET A 91 0.93 -5.00 13.26
N MET A 92 -0.20 -4.41 13.64
CA MET A 92 -1.00 -4.88 14.77
C MET A 92 -1.68 -6.22 14.49
N VAL A 93 -2.28 -6.38 13.30
CA VAL A 93 -3.07 -7.57 12.95
C VAL A 93 -2.16 -8.75 12.62
N ALA A 94 -1.27 -8.60 11.64
CA ALA A 94 -0.41 -9.70 11.18
C ALA A 94 0.79 -9.91 12.10
N GLY A 95 1.39 -8.81 12.59
CA GLY A 95 2.52 -8.86 13.53
C GLY A 95 2.13 -9.12 14.99
N LYS A 96 0.82 -9.10 15.31
CA LYS A 96 0.31 -9.26 16.68
C LYS A 96 0.92 -8.27 17.68
N MET A 97 1.24 -7.09 17.19
CA MET A 97 1.83 -6.00 17.97
C MET A 97 0.73 -5.14 18.62
N ASN A 98 1.05 -4.49 19.73
CA ASN A 98 0.24 -3.38 20.22
C ASN A 98 0.52 -2.12 19.38
N GLU A 99 -0.23 -1.03 19.64
CA GLU A 99 -0.12 0.19 18.84
C GLU A 99 1.24 0.91 18.99
N ASP A 100 1.83 0.88 20.18
CA ASP A 100 3.11 1.52 20.47
C ASP A 100 4.25 0.82 19.74
N ASP A 101 4.27 -0.52 19.79
CA ASP A 101 5.24 -1.36 19.09
C ASP A 101 5.10 -1.19 17.56
N ALA A 102 3.87 -1.19 17.05
CA ALA A 102 3.61 -0.95 15.64
C ALA A 102 4.13 0.42 15.18
N SER A 103 3.92 1.47 15.99
CA SER A 103 4.39 2.83 15.71
C SER A 103 5.92 2.93 15.78
N ALA A 104 6.54 2.22 16.71
CA ALA A 104 7.99 2.13 16.83
C ALA A 104 8.61 1.44 15.59
N SER A 105 8.04 0.33 15.13
CA SER A 105 8.50 -0.36 13.91
C SER A 105 8.42 0.54 12.67
N LEU A 106 7.29 1.21 12.44
CA LEU A 106 7.17 2.13 11.30
C LEU A 106 8.13 3.33 11.39
N SER A 107 8.44 3.79 12.60
CA SER A 107 9.44 4.83 12.81
C SER A 107 10.84 4.34 12.45
N SER A 108 11.19 3.11 12.85
CA SER A 108 12.45 2.46 12.43
C SER A 108 12.53 2.35 10.91
N TYR A 109 11.46 1.91 10.24
CA TYR A 109 11.45 1.76 8.78
C TYR A 109 11.71 3.09 8.06
N LYS A 110 11.18 4.20 8.59
CA LYS A 110 11.47 5.55 8.07
C LYS A 110 12.94 5.92 8.26
N MET A 111 13.50 5.67 9.44
CA MET A 111 14.92 5.95 9.73
C MET A 111 15.86 5.12 8.84
N ASP A 112 15.48 3.87 8.55
CA ASP A 112 16.23 2.96 7.69
C ASP A 112 16.05 3.27 6.19
N GLY A 113 15.22 4.24 5.82
CA GLY A 113 14.91 4.57 4.42
C GLY A 113 14.04 3.52 3.71
N ARG A 114 13.39 2.63 4.47
CA ARG A 114 12.49 1.58 3.98
C ARG A 114 11.02 1.98 3.96
N TYR A 115 10.67 3.14 4.51
CA TYR A 115 9.34 3.74 4.36
C TYR A 115 9.50 5.17 3.85
N THR A 116 9.14 5.40 2.59
CA THR A 116 9.38 6.68 1.90
C THR A 116 8.06 7.26 1.40
N VAL A 117 7.87 8.56 1.62
CA VAL A 117 6.68 9.31 1.19
C VAL A 117 7.11 10.41 0.22
N GLU A 118 6.66 10.29 -1.02
CA GLU A 118 6.86 11.24 -2.13
C GLU A 118 5.50 11.83 -2.53
N ALA A 119 4.97 12.74 -1.69
CA ALA A 119 3.64 13.32 -1.89
C ALA A 119 3.70 14.84 -2.08
N TRP A 120 2.89 15.35 -3.01
CA TRP A 120 2.92 16.75 -3.45
C TRP A 120 1.51 17.38 -3.38
N SER A 121 1.46 18.70 -3.13
CA SER A 121 0.22 19.51 -3.01
C SER A 121 -0.11 20.27 -4.28
#